data_AF-A0A0G1BCS7-F1
#
_entry.id   AF-A0A0G1BCS7-F1
#
_cell.length_a   1.000
_cell.length_b   1.000
_cell.length_c   1.000
_cell.angle_alpha   90.00
_cell.angle_beta   90.00
_cell.angle_gamma   90.00
#
_symmetry.space_group_name_H-M   'P 1'
#
loop_
_entity.id
_entity.type
_entity.pdbx_description
1 polymer ?
#
loop_
_entity_poly.entity_id
_entity_poly.type
_entity_poly.pdbx_seq_one_letter_code
_entity_poly.pdbx_strand_id
1 'polypeptide(L)'
;MIKIDQKRQKIIKLMLGGQVLPSSKIHQEIKTAGEDISPVTVKRILSEMAKIGLLEKSGAGRSTGYNISVKGRISAEVDAKEYCSTEPDKRLGLKQYNFKLLENIPKDIFSPEELKVLHEATAEYQKRTEDLSPAIEKKELERLIIELSWKSSKIEGNTYTLLDTEKLILENKEAPGHDRKEALMILNHKEAFNYVRQQAGTFKTLTRKNLEELHAILVKGLSVELGLRKRPVGVLGSIYRPLDNVQQILEAVEALSRAVAKMADPHAKALMAILGLSYIQPFEDGNKRTSRLLANAILLAYGRAPLSYRSVDENEYREAVLVFYELNSLMPFKKIFISQCEFAAKNYAVK
;
A
#
# COMPACT_ATOMS: atom_id res chain seq x y z
N MET A 1 -5.71 14.04 -6.70
CA MET A 1 -4.45 14.27 -7.42
C MET A 1 -4.74 14.70 -8.85
N ILE A 2 -3.98 15.64 -9.39
CA ILE A 2 -4.11 16.11 -10.78
C ILE A 2 -3.43 15.09 -11.69
N LYS A 3 -4.04 14.76 -12.83
CA LYS A 3 -3.41 13.92 -13.86
C LYS A 3 -2.17 14.64 -14.43
N ILE A 4 -1.02 13.98 -14.36
CA ILE A 4 0.25 14.53 -14.84
C ILE A 4 0.49 14.05 -16.27
N ASP A 5 0.78 14.97 -17.18
CA ASP A 5 1.08 14.65 -18.57
C ASP A 5 2.39 13.87 -18.72
N GLN A 6 2.56 13.21 -19.88
CA GLN A 6 3.71 12.34 -20.16
C GLN A 6 5.07 13.05 -20.03
N LYS A 7 5.16 14.34 -20.42
CA LYS A 7 6.44 15.08 -20.36
C LYS A 7 6.84 15.33 -18.90
N ARG A 8 5.89 15.76 -18.07
CA ARG A 8 6.12 15.93 -16.62
C ARG A 8 6.41 14.59 -15.93
N GLN A 9 5.78 13.49 -16.35
CA GLN A 9 6.10 12.14 -15.85
C GLN A 9 7.55 11.72 -16.18
N LYS A 10 8.05 12.00 -17.38
CA LYS A 10 9.45 11.73 -17.74
C LYS A 10 10.43 12.49 -16.84
N ILE A 11 10.17 13.78 -16.57
CA ILE A 11 10.98 14.58 -15.64
C ILE A 11 10.94 13.99 -14.22
N ILE A 12 9.77 13.58 -13.74
CA ILE A 12 9.61 12.91 -12.43
C ILE A 12 10.49 11.65 -12.37
N LYS A 13 10.44 10.79 -13.39
CA LYS A 13 11.20 9.54 -13.44
C LYS A 13 12.71 9.75 -13.31
N LEU A 14 13.25 10.79 -13.96
CA LEU A 14 14.69 11.14 -13.86
C LEU A 14 15.14 11.46 -12.42
N MET A 15 14.21 11.91 -11.57
CA MET A 15 14.52 12.35 -10.20
C MET A 15 14.15 11.31 -9.12
N LEU A 16 13.57 10.16 -9.49
CA LEU A 16 13.11 9.18 -8.50
C LEU A 16 14.25 8.62 -7.63
N GLY A 17 15.48 8.61 -8.15
CA GLY A 17 16.70 8.28 -7.40
C GLY A 17 17.07 9.28 -6.30
N GLY A 18 16.34 10.39 -6.14
CA GLY A 18 16.53 11.37 -5.06
C GLY A 18 17.64 12.40 -5.29
N GLN A 19 18.12 12.53 -6.53
CA GLN A 19 19.17 13.47 -6.89
C GLN A 19 18.61 14.88 -7.13
N VAL A 20 19.34 15.89 -6.68
CA VAL A 20 19.10 17.29 -7.07
C VAL A 20 19.70 17.49 -8.47
N LEU A 21 18.89 17.88 -9.44
CA LEU A 21 19.32 18.05 -10.83
C LEU A 21 19.17 19.51 -11.29
N PRO A 22 20.20 20.10 -11.94
CA PRO A 22 20.05 21.39 -12.60
C PRO A 22 19.23 21.26 -13.89
N SER A 23 18.59 22.36 -14.30
CA SER A 23 17.78 22.39 -15.54
C SER A 23 18.54 21.96 -16.81
N SER A 24 19.85 22.20 -16.87
CA SER A 24 20.71 21.77 -17.99
C SER A 24 20.86 20.26 -18.08
N LYS A 25 21.08 19.58 -16.94
CA LYS A 25 21.19 18.11 -16.90
C LYS A 25 19.86 17.46 -17.28
N ILE A 26 18.75 17.97 -16.74
CA ILE A 26 17.40 17.47 -17.09
C ILE A 26 17.14 17.63 -18.60
N HIS A 27 17.50 18.77 -19.18
CA HIS A 27 17.38 19.01 -20.62
C HIS A 27 18.21 18.02 -21.44
N GLN A 28 19.45 17.75 -21.03
CA GLN A 28 20.32 16.78 -21.69
C GLN A 28 19.76 15.35 -21.67
N GLU A 29 19.23 14.90 -20.53
CA GLU A 29 18.62 13.57 -20.39
C GLU A 29 17.36 13.43 -21.26
N ILE A 30 16.48 14.45 -21.27
CA ILE A 30 15.28 14.47 -22.13
C ILE A 30 15.68 14.41 -23.62
N LYS A 31 16.71 15.16 -24.01
CA LYS A 31 17.21 15.15 -25.39
C LYS A 31 17.79 13.80 -25.78
N THR A 32 18.54 13.16 -24.87
CA THR A 32 19.11 11.82 -25.07
C THR A 32 18.02 10.76 -25.22
N ALA A 33 16.88 10.93 -24.53
CA ALA A 33 15.70 10.10 -24.68
C ALA A 33 14.88 10.37 -25.98
N GLY A 34 15.41 11.16 -26.91
CA GLY A 34 14.82 11.41 -28.24
C GLY A 34 13.76 12.51 -28.29
N GLU A 35 13.61 13.32 -27.23
CA GLU A 35 12.68 14.46 -27.25
C GLU A 35 13.40 15.78 -27.61
N ASP A 36 12.98 16.41 -28.71
CA ASP A 36 13.46 17.73 -29.09
C ASP A 36 12.68 18.82 -28.34
N ILE A 37 13.20 19.23 -27.18
CA ILE A 37 12.64 20.29 -26.35
C ILE A 37 13.70 21.37 -26.12
N SER A 38 13.34 22.64 -26.24
CA SER A 38 14.27 23.74 -25.97
C SER A 38 14.59 23.89 -24.47
N PRO A 39 15.80 24.35 -24.10
CA PRO A 39 16.16 24.59 -22.69
C PRO A 39 15.21 25.55 -21.97
N VAL A 40 14.68 26.55 -22.69
CA VAL A 40 13.70 27.52 -22.16
C VAL A 40 12.40 26.82 -21.78
N THR A 41 11.92 25.91 -22.63
CA THR A 41 10.72 25.11 -22.35
C THR A 41 10.92 24.21 -21.14
N VAL A 42 12.08 23.55 -21.00
CA VAL A 42 12.38 22.74 -19.80
C VAL A 42 12.33 23.60 -18.55
N LYS A 43 12.98 24.78 -18.54
CA LYS A 43 12.93 25.69 -17.38
C LYS A 43 11.50 26.12 -17.03
N ARG A 44 10.67 26.42 -18.04
CA ARG A 44 9.24 26.75 -17.83
C ARG A 44 8.49 25.58 -17.19
N ILE A 45 8.64 24.37 -17.72
CA ILE A 45 7.99 23.16 -17.18
C ILE A 45 8.43 22.92 -15.72
N LEU A 46 9.73 23.02 -15.43
CA LEU A 46 10.26 22.84 -14.07
C LEU A 46 9.70 23.89 -13.10
N SER A 47 9.60 25.14 -13.53
CA SER A 47 8.99 26.21 -12.73
C SER A 47 7.51 25.96 -12.46
N GLU A 48 6.75 25.51 -13.46
CA GLU A 48 5.35 25.13 -13.29
C GLU A 48 5.19 23.95 -12.34
N MET A 49 5.99 22.90 -12.51
CA MET A 49 5.99 21.71 -11.64
C MET A 49 6.32 22.06 -10.19
N ALA A 50 7.28 22.97 -9.97
CA ALA A 50 7.59 23.48 -8.64
C ALA A 50 6.42 24.30 -8.06
N LYS A 51 5.78 25.15 -8.86
CA LYS A 51 4.61 25.94 -8.44
C LYS A 51 3.43 25.07 -7.99
N ILE A 52 3.19 23.93 -8.65
CA ILE A 52 2.14 22.98 -8.24
C ILE A 52 2.61 21.95 -7.20
N GLY A 53 3.84 22.08 -6.69
CA GLY A 53 4.41 21.29 -5.60
C GLY A 53 4.87 19.88 -5.99
N LEU A 54 5.06 19.57 -7.27
CA LEU A 54 5.63 18.29 -7.70
C LEU A 54 7.16 18.24 -7.53
N LEU A 55 7.81 19.40 -7.56
CA LEU A 55 9.25 19.55 -7.38
C LEU A 55 9.55 20.56 -6.28
N GLU A 56 10.67 20.35 -5.58
CA GLU A 56 11.28 21.30 -4.66
C GLU A 56 12.43 22.00 -5.38
N LYS A 57 12.44 23.35 -5.35
CA LYS A 57 13.52 24.17 -5.90
C LYS A 57 14.51 24.52 -4.79
N SER A 58 15.80 24.37 -5.06
CA SER A 58 16.90 24.77 -4.17
C SER A 58 17.93 25.63 -4.92
N GLY A 59 18.69 26.45 -4.19
CA GLY A 59 19.68 27.35 -4.77
C GLY A 59 19.08 28.55 -5.53
N ALA A 60 19.96 29.37 -6.12
CA ALA A 60 19.58 30.58 -6.85
C ALA A 60 20.48 30.83 -8.07
N GLY A 61 19.93 31.46 -9.12
CA GLY A 61 20.69 31.73 -10.34
C GLY A 61 21.29 30.46 -10.95
N ARG A 62 22.62 30.44 -11.13
CA ARG A 62 23.36 29.31 -11.72
C ARG A 62 23.41 28.06 -10.83
N SER A 63 23.17 28.18 -9.53
CA SER A 63 23.12 27.04 -8.59
C SER A 63 21.71 26.47 -8.40
N THR A 64 20.73 26.90 -9.21
CA THR A 64 19.36 26.41 -9.13
C THR A 64 19.29 24.90 -9.44
N GLY A 65 18.84 24.12 -8.47
CA GLY A 65 18.59 22.69 -8.58
C GLY A 65 17.14 22.33 -8.27
N TYR A 66 16.66 21.25 -8.86
CA TYR A 66 15.33 20.70 -8.65
C TYR A 66 15.43 19.30 -8.07
N ASN A 67 14.62 19.00 -7.07
CA ASN A 67 14.43 17.67 -6.52
C ASN A 67 12.96 17.29 -6.57
N ILE A 68 12.65 16.01 -6.60
CA ILE A 68 11.28 15.53 -6.54
C ILE A 68 10.71 15.69 -5.12
N SER A 69 9.52 16.26 -5.01
CA SER A 69 8.81 16.35 -3.73
C SER A 69 8.12 15.02 -3.39
N VAL A 70 7.57 14.89 -2.17
CA VAL A 70 6.70 13.75 -1.82
C VAL A 70 5.51 13.66 -2.76
N LYS A 71 4.85 14.78 -3.07
CA LYS A 71 3.74 14.83 -4.03
C LYS A 71 4.17 14.35 -5.41
N GLY A 72 5.38 14.72 -5.87
CA GLY A 72 5.95 14.21 -7.12
C GLY A 72 6.13 12.70 -7.10
N ARG A 73 6.73 12.14 -6.05
CA ARG A 73 6.99 10.69 -5.90
C ARG A 73 5.71 9.87 -5.95
N ILE A 74 4.73 10.22 -5.12
CA ILE A 74 3.48 9.46 -5.05
C ILE A 74 2.67 9.50 -6.35
N SER A 75 2.92 10.51 -7.21
CA SER A 75 2.26 10.68 -8.50
C SER A 75 3.00 10.02 -9.67
N ALA A 76 4.17 9.42 -9.42
CA ALA A 76 5.03 8.90 -10.47
C ALA A 76 4.39 7.65 -11.10
N GLU A 77 4.07 7.71 -12.40
CA GLU A 77 3.57 6.55 -13.13
C GLU A 77 4.72 5.60 -13.44
N VAL A 78 4.75 4.45 -12.76
CA VAL A 78 5.79 3.43 -12.91
C VAL A 78 5.12 2.14 -13.36
N ASP A 79 5.70 1.47 -14.35
CA ASP A 79 5.36 0.09 -14.67
C ASP A 79 6.12 -0.81 -13.69
N ALA A 80 5.37 -1.47 -12.79
CA ALA A 80 5.98 -2.25 -11.72
C ALA A 80 6.72 -3.49 -12.22
N LYS A 81 6.21 -4.11 -13.29
CA LYS A 81 6.81 -5.29 -13.91
C LYS A 81 8.10 -4.92 -14.63
N GLU A 82 8.08 -3.85 -15.42
CA GLU A 82 9.28 -3.31 -16.08
C GLU A 82 10.34 -2.94 -15.04
N TYR A 83 9.96 -2.22 -13.97
CA TYR A 83 10.88 -1.85 -12.90
C TYR A 83 11.49 -3.07 -12.20
N CYS A 84 10.66 -4.07 -11.87
CA CYS A 84 11.10 -5.25 -11.14
C CYS A 84 11.86 -6.26 -12.02
N SER A 85 11.78 -6.15 -13.36
CA SER A 85 12.58 -6.96 -14.29
C SER A 85 14.08 -6.66 -14.23
N THR A 86 14.46 -5.50 -13.68
CA THR A 86 15.85 -5.16 -13.38
C THR A 86 16.27 -5.83 -12.07
N GLU A 87 17.43 -6.48 -12.07
CA GLU A 87 18.04 -7.08 -10.87
C GLU A 87 18.12 -6.06 -9.71
N PRO A 88 17.77 -6.44 -8.46
CA PRO A 88 17.66 -5.52 -7.34
C PRO A 88 18.87 -4.57 -7.21
N ASP A 89 20.10 -5.10 -7.23
CA ASP A 89 21.33 -4.30 -7.04
C ASP A 89 21.59 -3.26 -8.15
N LYS A 90 20.91 -3.38 -9.30
CA LYS A 90 21.00 -2.46 -10.43
C LYS A 90 19.83 -1.46 -10.48
N ARG A 91 18.82 -1.61 -9.60
CA ARG A 91 17.66 -0.71 -9.58
C ARG A 91 18.05 0.67 -9.07
N LEU A 92 17.47 1.69 -9.69
CA LEU A 92 17.47 3.06 -9.17
C LEU A 92 16.36 3.20 -8.14
N GLY A 93 16.66 3.75 -6.96
CA GLY A 93 15.64 4.00 -5.94
C GLY A 93 16.23 4.40 -4.59
N LEU A 94 15.32 4.59 -3.64
CA LEU A 94 15.57 4.84 -2.24
C LEU A 94 16.04 3.56 -1.56
N LYS A 95 17.25 3.59 -0.99
CA LYS A 95 17.82 2.47 -0.23
C LYS A 95 17.42 2.48 1.24
N GLN A 96 16.84 3.58 1.73
CA GLN A 96 16.51 3.80 3.14
C GLN A 96 15.13 4.45 3.28
N TYR A 97 14.60 4.46 4.50
CA TYR A 97 13.35 5.11 4.86
C TYR A 97 13.35 6.61 4.52
N ASN A 98 12.31 7.05 3.83
CA ASN A 98 12.08 8.45 3.51
C ASN A 98 11.28 9.14 4.63
N PHE A 99 11.99 9.79 5.54
CA PHE A 99 11.39 10.52 6.67
C PHE A 99 10.38 11.60 6.25
N LYS A 100 10.54 12.19 5.06
CA LYS A 100 9.60 13.21 4.56
C LYS A 100 8.25 12.65 4.14
N LEU A 101 8.16 11.34 3.84
CA LEU A 101 7.01 10.73 3.16
C LEU A 101 5.70 10.93 3.92
N LEU A 102 5.59 10.38 5.13
CA LEU A 102 4.33 10.40 5.89
C LEU A 102 3.98 11.79 6.42
N GLU A 103 4.99 12.59 6.76
CA GLU A 103 4.81 13.97 7.19
C GLU A 103 4.18 14.82 6.07
N ASN A 104 4.74 14.73 4.87
CA ASN A 104 4.37 15.59 3.75
C ASN A 104 3.40 14.95 2.74
N ILE A 105 2.87 13.75 3.01
CA ILE A 105 1.89 13.15 2.11
C ILE A 105 0.64 14.03 2.04
N PRO A 106 0.10 14.37 0.86
CA PRO A 106 -1.14 15.13 0.77
C PRO A 106 -2.33 14.33 1.33
N LYS A 107 -3.34 15.05 1.80
CA LYS A 107 -4.60 14.44 2.26
C LYS A 107 -5.40 13.79 1.11
N ASP A 108 -5.24 14.30 -0.11
CA ASP A 108 -5.98 13.87 -1.30
C ASP A 108 -5.06 13.07 -2.25
N ILE A 109 -5.05 11.75 -2.11
CA ILE A 109 -4.22 10.82 -2.91
C ILE A 109 -4.95 10.17 -4.10
N PHE A 110 -6.24 10.48 -4.26
CA PHE A 110 -7.06 10.07 -5.40
C PHE A 110 -7.45 11.26 -6.26
N SER A 111 -7.55 11.09 -7.58
CA SER A 111 -8.18 12.07 -8.47
C SER A 111 -9.71 12.09 -8.28
N PRO A 112 -10.41 13.15 -8.73
CA PRO A 112 -11.86 13.18 -8.71
C PRO A 112 -12.50 11.99 -9.44
N GLU A 113 -11.91 11.56 -10.55
CA GLU A 113 -12.37 10.40 -11.34
C GLU A 113 -12.17 9.08 -10.57
N GLU A 114 -11.02 8.92 -9.90
CA GLU A 114 -10.76 7.74 -9.05
C GLU A 114 -11.72 7.69 -7.85
N LEU A 115 -11.98 8.84 -7.21
CA LEU A 115 -12.94 8.92 -6.11
C LEU A 115 -14.36 8.57 -6.58
N LYS A 116 -14.76 9.04 -7.76
CA LYS A 116 -16.06 8.69 -8.35
C LYS A 116 -16.22 7.16 -8.46
N VAL A 117 -15.22 6.46 -9.00
CA VAL A 117 -15.23 4.99 -9.11
C VAL A 117 -15.36 4.32 -7.74
N LEU A 118 -14.57 4.77 -6.76
CA LEU A 118 -14.60 4.22 -5.39
C LEU A 118 -15.94 4.46 -4.68
N HIS A 119 -16.55 5.62 -4.90
CA HIS A 119 -17.85 5.97 -4.31
C HIS A 119 -18.99 5.21 -4.98
N GLU A 120 -18.94 5.02 -6.29
CA GLU A 120 -19.88 4.16 -7.02
C GLU A 120 -19.80 2.71 -6.54
N ALA A 121 -18.59 2.15 -6.38
CA ALA A 121 -18.39 0.82 -5.81
C ALA A 121 -18.94 0.73 -4.37
N THR A 122 -18.74 1.78 -3.56
CA THR A 122 -19.32 1.84 -2.21
C THR A 122 -20.85 1.83 -2.23
N ALA A 123 -21.46 2.65 -3.08
CA ALA A 123 -22.91 2.73 -3.20
C ALA A 123 -23.50 1.41 -3.69
N GLU A 124 -22.84 0.75 -4.65
CA GLU A 124 -23.22 -0.57 -5.13
C GLU A 124 -23.15 -1.61 -4.01
N TYR A 125 -22.04 -1.64 -3.25
CA TYR A 125 -21.90 -2.53 -2.11
C TYR A 125 -23.03 -2.33 -1.10
N GLN A 126 -23.25 -1.09 -0.67
CA GLN A 126 -24.27 -0.75 0.33
C GLN A 126 -25.68 -1.16 -0.11
N LYS A 127 -26.06 -0.82 -1.34
CA LYS A 127 -27.37 -1.18 -1.92
C LYS A 127 -27.58 -2.69 -1.97
N ARG A 128 -26.56 -3.45 -2.37
CA ARG A 128 -26.64 -4.91 -2.47
C ARG A 128 -26.58 -5.59 -1.11
N THR A 129 -26.01 -4.96 -0.09
CA THR A 129 -26.03 -5.48 1.29
C THR A 129 -27.25 -5.06 2.10
N GLU A 130 -28.09 -4.18 1.55
CA GLU A 130 -29.32 -3.70 2.20
C GLU A 130 -30.35 -4.83 2.33
N ASP A 131 -30.96 -4.96 3.51
CA ASP A 131 -31.99 -5.95 3.85
C ASP A 131 -31.59 -7.42 3.63
N LEU A 132 -30.30 -7.74 3.77
CA LEU A 132 -29.85 -9.12 3.73
C LEU A 132 -30.39 -9.93 4.91
N SER A 133 -30.83 -11.17 4.64
CA SER A 133 -31.15 -12.09 5.72
C SER A 133 -29.88 -12.45 6.48
N PRO A 134 -29.93 -12.68 7.80
CA PRO A 134 -28.76 -13.06 8.59
C PRO A 134 -28.04 -14.32 8.06
N ALA A 135 -28.78 -15.23 7.43
CA ALA A 135 -28.23 -16.44 6.83
C ALA A 135 -27.37 -16.15 5.60
N ILE A 136 -27.82 -15.25 4.71
CA ILE A 136 -27.07 -14.85 3.52
C ILE A 136 -25.83 -14.04 3.94
N GLU A 137 -25.99 -13.08 4.85
CA GLU A 137 -24.88 -12.29 5.38
C GLU A 137 -23.78 -13.19 5.96
N LYS A 138 -24.17 -14.18 6.78
CA LYS A 138 -23.22 -15.15 7.35
C LYS A 138 -22.47 -15.92 6.27
N LYS A 139 -23.17 -16.41 5.25
CA LYS A 139 -22.58 -17.21 4.16
C LYS A 139 -21.56 -16.41 3.35
N GLU A 140 -21.90 -15.18 2.98
CA GLU A 140 -21.01 -14.32 2.18
C GLU A 140 -19.81 -13.86 2.98
N LEU A 141 -20.01 -13.60 4.27
CA LEU A 141 -18.92 -13.30 5.17
C LEU A 141 -17.96 -14.48 5.30
N GLU A 142 -18.47 -15.70 5.43
CA GLU A 142 -17.66 -16.92 5.52
C GLU A 142 -16.81 -17.09 4.25
N ARG A 143 -17.44 -16.95 3.08
CA ARG A 143 -16.73 -16.96 1.80
C ARG A 143 -15.63 -15.89 1.72
N LEU A 144 -15.94 -14.65 2.09
CA LEU A 144 -14.95 -13.58 2.14
C LEU A 144 -13.78 -13.93 3.06
N ILE A 145 -14.06 -14.45 4.27
CA ILE A 145 -13.03 -14.80 5.26
C ILE A 145 -12.10 -15.89 4.72
N ILE A 146 -12.65 -16.90 4.05
CA ILE A 146 -11.87 -17.98 3.42
C ILE A 146 -10.96 -17.40 2.34
N GLU A 147 -11.54 -16.63 1.40
CA GLU A 147 -10.82 -16.07 0.26
C GLU A 147 -9.72 -15.09 0.71
N LEU A 148 -10.02 -14.23 1.69
CA LEU A 148 -9.07 -13.28 2.27
C LEU A 148 -7.95 -13.97 3.06
N SER A 149 -8.28 -14.92 3.94
CA SER A 149 -7.28 -15.63 4.76
C SER A 149 -6.32 -16.45 3.89
N TRP A 150 -6.86 -17.10 2.86
CA TRP A 150 -6.09 -17.80 1.85
C TRP A 150 -5.15 -16.84 1.13
N LYS A 151 -5.70 -15.81 0.48
CA LYS A 151 -4.92 -14.95 -0.42
C LYS A 151 -3.87 -14.13 0.32
N SER A 152 -4.22 -13.59 1.49
CA SER A 152 -3.30 -12.84 2.33
C SER A 152 -2.10 -13.69 2.78
N SER A 153 -2.31 -14.99 3.03
CA SER A 153 -1.25 -15.93 3.37
C SER A 153 -0.44 -16.36 2.14
N LYS A 154 -1.11 -16.62 1.02
CA LYS A 154 -0.48 -17.02 -0.25
C LYS A 154 0.47 -15.96 -0.80
N ILE A 155 0.12 -14.67 -0.67
CA ILE A 155 1.02 -13.55 -1.02
C ILE A 155 2.34 -13.59 -0.22
N GLU A 156 2.33 -14.16 0.99
CA GLU A 156 3.53 -14.34 1.82
C GLU A 156 4.24 -15.69 1.59
N GLY A 157 3.79 -16.50 0.61
CA GLY A 157 4.42 -17.78 0.26
C GLY A 157 3.77 -19.02 0.88
N ASN A 158 2.62 -18.87 1.55
CA ASN A 158 1.85 -20.02 2.04
C ASN A 158 1.36 -20.89 0.86
N THR A 159 1.48 -22.20 1.02
CA THR A 159 1.28 -23.22 -0.03
C THR A 159 -0.11 -23.83 -0.04
N TYR A 160 -0.97 -23.51 0.94
CA TYR A 160 -2.36 -23.98 0.96
C TYR A 160 -3.12 -23.56 -0.30
N THR A 161 -3.90 -24.49 -0.85
CA THR A 161 -4.89 -24.15 -1.88
C THR A 161 -6.12 -23.48 -1.26
N LEU A 162 -6.96 -22.87 -2.09
CA LEU A 162 -8.22 -22.30 -1.62
C LEU A 162 -9.14 -23.38 -1.02
N LEU A 163 -9.15 -24.59 -1.60
CA LEU A 163 -9.94 -25.72 -1.11
C LEU A 163 -9.41 -26.25 0.23
N ASP A 164 -8.09 -26.31 0.39
CA ASP A 164 -7.48 -26.69 1.68
C ASP A 164 -7.77 -25.66 2.75
N THR A 165 -7.77 -24.37 2.39
CA THR A 165 -8.13 -23.27 3.29
C THR A 165 -9.60 -23.35 3.72
N GLU A 166 -10.50 -23.66 2.78
CA GLU A 166 -11.92 -23.89 3.07
C GLU A 166 -12.11 -25.04 4.08
N LYS A 167 -11.52 -26.21 3.81
CA LYS A 167 -11.57 -27.37 4.73
C LYS A 167 -10.99 -27.04 6.10
N LEU A 168 -9.86 -26.32 6.15
CA LEU A 168 -9.24 -25.90 7.39
C LEU A 168 -10.17 -24.98 8.19
N ILE A 169 -10.78 -23.99 7.53
CA ILE A 169 -11.61 -22.98 8.20
C ILE A 169 -12.97 -23.54 8.65
N LEU A 170 -13.59 -24.41 7.85
CA LEU A 170 -14.94 -24.93 8.09
C LEU A 170 -14.95 -26.20 8.93
N GLU A 171 -13.99 -27.11 8.69
CA GLU A 171 -13.96 -28.44 9.30
C GLU A 171 -12.82 -28.62 10.30
N ASN A 172 -11.95 -27.61 10.46
CA ASN A 172 -10.74 -27.69 11.29
C ASN A 172 -9.81 -28.86 10.89
N LYS A 173 -9.78 -29.17 9.58
CA LYS A 173 -8.93 -30.22 9.00
C LYS A 173 -7.71 -29.62 8.32
N GLU A 174 -6.52 -29.90 8.86
CA GLU A 174 -5.25 -29.52 8.24
C GLU A 174 -5.01 -30.35 6.97
N ALA A 175 -4.42 -29.71 5.94
CA ALA A 175 -4.07 -30.39 4.71
C ALA A 175 -2.76 -31.19 4.90
N PRO A 176 -2.68 -32.43 4.39
CA PRO A 176 -1.49 -33.25 4.56
C PRO A 176 -0.28 -32.66 3.83
N GLY A 177 0.90 -32.75 4.44
CA GLY A 177 2.16 -32.33 3.82
C GLY A 177 2.51 -30.85 3.95
N HIS A 178 1.69 -30.04 4.62
CA HIS A 178 1.98 -28.63 4.90
C HIS A 178 2.59 -28.42 6.30
N ASP A 179 3.33 -27.34 6.49
CA ASP A 179 3.81 -26.95 7.81
C ASP A 179 2.62 -26.46 8.66
N ARG A 180 2.55 -26.88 9.93
CA ARG A 180 1.56 -26.40 10.89
C ARG A 180 1.54 -24.88 11.00
N LYS A 181 2.68 -24.21 10.82
CA LYS A 181 2.75 -22.74 10.79
C LYS A 181 1.88 -22.15 9.67
N GLU A 182 1.79 -22.81 8.52
CA GLU A 182 0.96 -22.36 7.40
C GLU A 182 -0.54 -22.42 7.76
N ALA A 183 -0.96 -23.49 8.43
CA ALA A 183 -2.32 -23.62 8.96
C ALA A 183 -2.61 -22.50 9.98
N LEU A 184 -1.69 -22.25 10.91
CA LEU A 184 -1.80 -21.19 11.91
C LEU A 184 -1.92 -19.80 11.27
N MET A 185 -1.16 -19.52 10.21
CA MET A 185 -1.29 -18.23 9.49
C MET A 185 -2.73 -17.98 9.01
N ILE A 186 -3.38 -19.01 8.47
CA ILE A 186 -4.77 -18.93 7.97
C ILE A 186 -5.76 -18.80 9.13
N LEU A 187 -5.63 -19.63 10.17
CA LEU A 187 -6.51 -19.61 11.33
C LEU A 187 -6.42 -18.29 12.10
N ASN A 188 -5.21 -17.77 12.29
CA ASN A 188 -4.98 -16.47 12.91
C ASN A 188 -5.59 -15.34 12.08
N HIS A 189 -5.53 -15.44 10.74
CA HIS A 189 -6.15 -14.44 9.87
C HIS A 189 -7.69 -14.44 10.00
N LYS A 190 -8.32 -15.62 10.11
CA LYS A 190 -9.74 -15.75 10.44
C LYS A 190 -10.07 -15.15 11.82
N GLU A 191 -9.28 -15.47 12.85
CA GLU A 191 -9.47 -14.95 14.21
C GLU A 191 -9.36 -13.42 14.22
N ALA A 192 -8.33 -12.88 13.59
CA ALA A 192 -8.06 -11.44 13.51
C ALA A 192 -9.16 -10.70 12.75
N PHE A 193 -9.70 -11.26 11.66
CA PHE A 193 -10.81 -10.65 10.94
C PHE A 193 -12.08 -10.59 11.81
N ASN A 194 -12.38 -11.65 12.56
CA ASN A 194 -13.51 -11.64 13.50
C ASN A 194 -13.35 -10.58 14.58
N TYR A 195 -12.15 -10.44 15.14
CA TYR A 195 -11.82 -9.38 16.09
C TYR A 195 -12.05 -7.98 15.48
N VAL A 196 -11.51 -7.74 14.28
CA VAL A 196 -11.68 -6.48 13.55
C VAL A 196 -13.14 -6.14 13.34
N ARG A 197 -13.98 -7.11 12.96
CA ARG A 197 -15.41 -6.90 12.76
C ARG A 197 -16.12 -6.53 14.05
N GLN A 198 -15.84 -7.24 15.14
CA GLN A 198 -16.43 -6.97 16.46
C GLN A 198 -15.99 -5.60 17.02
N GLN A 199 -14.77 -5.18 16.69
CA GLN A 199 -14.17 -3.94 17.16
C GLN A 199 -14.11 -2.85 16.08
N ALA A 200 -14.94 -2.93 15.03
CA ALA A 200 -14.80 -2.07 13.84
C ALA A 200 -14.74 -0.57 14.18
N GLY A 201 -15.53 -0.12 15.17
CA GLY A 201 -15.51 1.27 15.63
C GLY A 201 -14.14 1.77 16.12
N THR A 202 -13.30 0.91 16.69
CA THR A 202 -11.97 1.28 17.20
C THR A 202 -10.98 1.62 16.08
N PHE A 203 -11.22 1.10 14.87
CA PHE A 203 -10.36 1.32 13.70
C PHE A 203 -10.70 2.58 12.90
N LYS A 204 -11.68 3.39 13.34
CA LYS A 204 -11.86 4.77 12.84
C LYS A 204 -10.64 5.66 13.14
N THR A 205 -9.90 5.31 14.19
CA THR A 205 -8.65 5.98 14.58
C THR A 205 -7.54 4.94 14.63
N LEU A 206 -6.50 5.09 13.81
CA LEU A 206 -5.31 4.26 13.90
C LEU A 206 -4.50 4.66 15.14
N THR A 207 -4.25 3.71 16.02
CA THR A 207 -3.42 3.90 17.22
C THR A 207 -2.35 2.83 17.27
N ARG A 208 -1.28 3.06 18.03
CA ARG A 208 -0.29 2.00 18.27
C ARG A 208 -0.93 0.77 18.92
N LYS A 209 -1.85 0.99 19.86
CA LYS A 209 -2.51 -0.07 20.63
C LYS A 209 -3.31 -1.01 19.72
N ASN A 210 -4.26 -0.49 18.94
CA ASN A 210 -5.08 -1.36 18.07
C ASN A 210 -4.24 -2.03 16.96
N LEU A 211 -3.15 -1.40 16.54
CA LEU A 211 -2.19 -1.99 15.62
C LEU A 211 -1.43 -3.18 16.25
N GLU A 212 -0.89 -3.01 17.45
CA GLU A 212 -0.18 -4.08 18.19
C GLU A 212 -1.14 -5.23 18.58
N GLU A 213 -2.37 -4.93 18.98
CA GLU A 213 -3.40 -5.94 19.27
C GLU A 213 -3.75 -6.76 18.02
N LEU A 214 -3.95 -6.10 16.88
CA LEU A 214 -4.21 -6.79 15.61
C LEU A 214 -3.04 -7.68 15.19
N HIS A 215 -1.80 -7.17 15.32
CA HIS A 215 -0.59 -7.93 15.04
C HIS A 215 -0.47 -9.16 15.93
N ALA A 216 -0.70 -9.02 17.24
CA ALA A 216 -0.59 -10.10 18.19
C ALA A 216 -1.51 -11.30 17.86
N ILE A 217 -2.74 -11.02 17.38
CA ILE A 217 -3.65 -12.08 16.92
C ILE A 217 -3.09 -12.76 15.66
N LEU A 218 -2.60 -11.97 14.69
CA LEU A 218 -2.09 -12.48 13.42
C LEU A 218 -0.86 -13.38 13.55
N VAL A 219 -0.01 -13.14 14.55
CA VAL A 219 1.24 -13.90 14.76
C VAL A 219 1.20 -14.91 15.91
N LYS A 220 0.04 -15.08 16.54
CA LYS A 220 -0.19 -16.02 17.64
C LYS A 220 0.31 -17.43 17.28
N GLY A 221 1.20 -17.98 18.09
CA GLY A 221 1.75 -19.33 17.88
C GLY A 221 2.75 -19.46 16.72
N LEU A 222 3.16 -18.36 16.07
CA LEU A 222 4.16 -18.37 14.98
C LEU A 222 5.60 -18.09 15.46
N SER A 223 5.82 -18.02 16.78
CA SER A 223 7.12 -17.70 17.40
C SER A 223 7.68 -16.32 16.99
N VAL A 224 6.80 -15.31 16.91
CA VAL A 224 7.15 -13.92 16.58
C VAL A 224 7.04 -13.07 17.85
N GLU A 225 8.03 -12.20 18.10
CA GLU A 225 8.00 -11.23 19.18
C GLU A 225 6.87 -10.21 19.00
N LEU A 226 6.23 -9.86 20.11
CA LEU A 226 5.15 -8.86 20.13
C LEU A 226 5.68 -7.45 20.37
N GLY A 227 4.93 -6.47 19.85
CA GLY A 227 5.29 -5.06 19.94
C GLY A 227 6.35 -4.66 18.92
N LEU A 228 6.78 -3.40 18.98
CA LEU A 228 7.78 -2.87 18.05
C LEU A 228 9.10 -3.63 18.15
N ARG A 229 9.63 -4.03 16.98
CA ARG A 229 10.89 -4.78 16.92
C ARG A 229 12.08 -3.92 17.37
N LYS A 230 13.07 -4.60 17.93
CA LYS A 230 14.35 -4.02 18.36
C LYS A 230 15.52 -4.36 17.44
N ARG A 231 15.29 -5.26 16.48
CA ARG A 231 16.29 -5.79 15.56
C ARG A 231 16.01 -5.30 14.13
N PRO A 232 17.04 -5.12 13.30
CA PRO A 232 16.84 -4.77 11.89
C PRO A 232 16.17 -5.93 11.14
N VAL A 233 15.34 -5.59 10.15
CA VAL A 233 14.76 -6.56 9.21
C VAL A 233 15.11 -6.14 7.79
N GLY A 234 15.27 -7.13 6.90
CA GLY A 234 15.48 -6.90 5.47
C GLY A 234 14.20 -7.18 4.68
N VAL A 235 14.07 -6.53 3.53
CA VAL A 235 13.05 -6.89 2.54
C VAL A 235 13.72 -7.73 1.47
N LEU A 236 13.39 -9.02 1.41
CA LEU A 236 13.94 -9.92 0.42
C LEU A 236 13.64 -9.41 -1.00
N GLY A 237 14.67 -9.37 -1.87
CA GLY A 237 14.54 -8.93 -3.26
C GLY A 237 14.42 -7.42 -3.45
N SER A 238 14.79 -6.61 -2.44
CA SER A 238 14.71 -5.15 -2.48
C SER A 238 16.01 -4.48 -2.06
N ILE A 239 16.30 -3.32 -2.66
CA ILE A 239 17.39 -2.43 -2.21
C ILE A 239 17.00 -1.59 -0.99
N TYR A 240 15.71 -1.54 -0.68
CA TYR A 240 15.17 -0.76 0.42
C TYR A 240 15.42 -1.45 1.76
N ARG A 241 15.93 -0.68 2.72
CA ARG A 241 16.10 -1.09 4.11
C ARG A 241 15.15 -0.28 5.01
N PRO A 242 14.23 -0.95 5.74
CA PRO A 242 13.40 -0.30 6.76
C PRO A 242 14.24 0.29 7.89
N LEU A 243 13.58 1.09 8.73
CA LEU A 243 14.17 1.65 9.95
C LEU A 243 14.70 0.54 10.86
N ASP A 244 15.82 0.74 11.55
CA ASP A 244 16.40 -0.23 12.48
C ASP A 244 16.37 0.23 13.94
N ASN A 245 16.07 1.51 14.18
CA ASN A 245 15.96 2.10 15.49
C ASN A 245 14.50 2.11 16.00
N VAL A 246 14.27 1.55 17.19
CA VAL A 246 12.92 1.41 17.78
C VAL A 246 12.21 2.76 18.00
N GLN A 247 12.93 3.83 18.33
CA GLN A 247 12.37 5.16 18.52
C GLN A 247 11.92 5.76 17.18
N GLN A 248 12.72 5.60 16.13
CA GLN A 248 12.33 6.02 14.78
C GLN A 248 11.14 5.20 14.25
N ILE A 249 11.09 3.90 14.55
CA ILE A 249 9.95 3.05 14.20
C ILE A 249 8.68 3.56 14.88
N LEU A 250 8.75 3.90 16.18
CA LEU A 250 7.63 4.48 16.93
C LEU A 250 7.17 5.79 16.29
N GLU A 251 8.09 6.72 16.03
CA GLU A 251 7.80 8.00 15.38
C GLU A 251 7.16 7.82 13.99
N ALA A 252 7.61 6.83 13.23
CA ALA A 252 7.06 6.51 11.92
C ALA A 252 5.65 5.92 12.01
N VAL A 253 5.37 5.06 13.00
CA VAL A 253 4.01 4.54 13.27
C VAL A 253 3.08 5.67 13.68
N GLU A 254 3.52 6.61 14.51
CA GLU A 254 2.73 7.78 14.88
C GLU A 254 2.52 8.74 13.69
N ALA A 255 3.54 8.91 12.84
CA ALA A 255 3.42 9.68 11.60
C ALA A 255 2.41 9.03 10.64
N LEU A 256 2.36 7.70 10.57
CA LEU A 256 1.33 6.97 9.82
C LEU A 256 -0.05 7.25 10.40
N SER A 257 -0.23 7.16 11.72
CA SER A 257 -1.51 7.48 12.37
C SER A 257 -1.98 8.89 12.04
N ARG A 258 -1.09 9.90 12.11
CA ARG A 258 -1.40 11.29 11.72
C ARG A 258 -1.73 11.40 10.23
N ALA A 259 -0.99 10.71 9.37
CA ALA A 259 -1.21 10.71 7.92
C ALA A 259 -2.54 10.05 7.53
N VAL A 260 -2.97 9.00 8.23
CA VAL A 260 -4.28 8.37 8.04
C VAL A 260 -5.39 9.27 8.60
N ALA A 261 -5.18 9.89 9.77
CA ALA A 261 -6.17 10.76 10.40
C ALA A 261 -6.52 11.98 9.52
N LYS A 262 -5.52 12.61 8.87
CA LYS A 262 -5.72 13.81 8.02
C LYS A 262 -6.45 13.55 6.70
N MET A 263 -6.58 12.29 6.26
CA MET A 263 -7.29 11.93 5.03
C MET A 263 -8.80 11.93 5.27
N ALA A 264 -9.57 12.57 4.38
CA ALA A 264 -11.03 12.64 4.54
C ALA A 264 -11.71 11.34 4.10
N ASP A 265 -11.28 10.78 2.97
CA ASP A 265 -11.92 9.61 2.38
C ASP A 265 -11.45 8.28 3.02
N PRO A 266 -12.35 7.37 3.41
CA PRO A 266 -11.98 6.06 3.98
C PRO A 266 -11.08 5.19 3.09
N HIS A 267 -11.22 5.29 1.77
CA HIS A 267 -10.36 4.56 0.83
C HIS A 267 -8.93 5.10 0.89
N ALA A 268 -8.76 6.43 1.04
CA ALA A 268 -7.44 7.04 1.20
C ALA A 268 -6.79 6.59 2.50
N LYS A 269 -7.57 6.56 3.60
CA LYS A 269 -7.13 6.01 4.89
C LYS A 269 -6.63 4.57 4.74
N ALA A 270 -7.40 3.71 4.09
CA ALA A 270 -7.08 2.30 3.91
C ALA A 270 -5.85 2.09 3.01
N LEU A 271 -5.76 2.78 1.87
CA LEU A 271 -4.59 2.73 0.97
C LEU A 271 -3.32 3.23 1.66
N MET A 272 -3.42 4.26 2.51
CA MET A 272 -2.27 4.74 3.26
C MET A 272 -1.87 3.76 4.37
N ALA A 273 -2.83 3.17 5.08
CA ALA A 273 -2.55 2.19 6.13
C ALA A 273 -1.81 0.96 5.59
N ILE A 274 -2.26 0.40 4.45
CA ILE A 274 -1.63 -0.78 3.85
C ILE A 274 -0.20 -0.50 3.39
N LEU A 275 0.04 0.56 2.62
CA LEU A 275 1.36 0.87 2.09
C LEU A 275 2.30 1.41 3.17
N GLY A 276 1.80 2.29 4.04
CA GLY A 276 2.57 2.91 5.11
C GLY A 276 3.07 1.90 6.12
N LEU A 277 2.20 1.02 6.64
CA LEU A 277 2.63 0.01 7.60
C LEU A 277 3.60 -0.99 6.97
N SER A 278 3.33 -1.39 5.72
CA SER A 278 4.22 -2.27 4.96
C SER A 278 5.60 -1.63 4.74
N TYR A 279 5.67 -0.31 4.57
CA TYR A 279 6.93 0.42 4.37
C TYR A 279 7.74 0.59 5.65
N ILE A 280 7.07 0.87 6.77
CA ILE A 280 7.72 1.02 8.09
C ILE A 280 8.28 -0.32 8.58
N GLN A 281 7.53 -1.41 8.39
CA GLN A 281 7.80 -2.74 8.95
C GLN A 281 8.10 -2.70 10.45
N PRO A 282 7.14 -2.28 11.30
CA PRO A 282 7.39 -2.08 12.72
C PRO A 282 7.58 -3.37 13.54
N PHE A 283 7.20 -4.53 13.01
CA PHE A 283 7.23 -5.81 13.70
C PHE A 283 8.31 -6.75 13.17
N GLU A 284 8.69 -7.76 13.96
CA GLU A 284 9.67 -8.79 13.56
C GLU A 284 9.20 -9.56 12.32
N ASP A 285 7.94 -9.97 12.28
CA ASP A 285 7.27 -10.56 11.11
C ASP A 285 5.77 -10.22 11.12
N GLY A 286 5.05 -10.52 10.05
CA GLY A 286 3.59 -10.33 9.92
C GLY A 286 3.17 -8.96 9.40
N ASN A 287 4.12 -8.04 9.19
CA ASN A 287 3.88 -6.64 8.80
C ASN A 287 2.87 -6.48 7.65
N LYS A 288 3.06 -7.25 6.56
CA LYS A 288 2.22 -7.15 5.35
C LYS A 288 0.84 -7.78 5.54
N ARG A 289 0.72 -8.84 6.35
CA ARG A 289 -0.57 -9.44 6.73
C ARG A 289 -1.36 -8.46 7.62
N THR A 290 -0.68 -7.85 8.60
CA THR A 290 -1.26 -6.82 9.46
C THR A 290 -1.69 -5.60 8.65
N SER A 291 -0.92 -5.18 7.65
CA SER A 291 -1.26 -4.00 6.84
C SER A 291 -2.50 -4.21 5.97
N ARG A 292 -2.63 -5.38 5.35
CA ARG A 292 -3.84 -5.78 4.59
C ARG A 292 -5.07 -5.82 5.48
N LEU A 293 -4.97 -6.47 6.64
CA LEU A 293 -6.10 -6.60 7.54
C LEU A 293 -6.47 -5.27 8.21
N LEU A 294 -5.49 -4.43 8.52
CA LEU A 294 -5.72 -3.07 9.02
C LEU A 294 -6.48 -2.21 8.01
N ALA A 295 -6.14 -2.28 6.72
CA ALA A 295 -6.88 -1.59 5.68
C ALA A 295 -8.34 -2.06 5.63
N ASN A 296 -8.58 -3.38 5.72
CA ASN A 296 -9.94 -3.91 5.82
C ASN A 296 -10.65 -3.46 7.10
N ALA A 297 -9.95 -3.35 8.23
CA ALA A 297 -10.51 -2.83 9.46
C ALA A 297 -11.00 -1.39 9.32
N ILE A 298 -10.21 -0.54 8.67
CA ILE A 298 -10.61 0.83 8.33
C ILE A 298 -11.82 0.83 7.39
N LEU A 299 -11.79 0.04 6.31
CA LEU A 299 -12.90 -0.01 5.36
C LEU A 299 -14.22 -0.43 6.06
N LEU A 300 -14.18 -1.49 6.86
CA LEU A 300 -15.33 -1.96 7.64
C LEU A 300 -15.83 -0.91 8.65
N ALA A 301 -14.92 -0.22 9.33
CA ALA A 301 -15.25 0.85 10.29
C ALA A 301 -16.05 2.01 9.66
N TYR A 302 -15.92 2.20 8.36
CA TYR A 302 -16.61 3.21 7.56
C TYR A 302 -17.69 2.62 6.62
N GLY A 303 -18.10 1.36 6.82
CA GLY A 303 -19.15 0.73 6.03
C GLY A 303 -18.80 0.60 4.54
N ARG A 304 -17.55 0.27 4.23
CA ARG A 304 -17.03 -0.02 2.89
C ARG A 304 -16.79 -1.52 2.73
N ALA A 305 -16.82 -2.00 1.50
CA ALA A 305 -16.54 -3.40 1.18
C ALA A 305 -15.10 -3.76 1.60
N PRO A 306 -14.88 -4.85 2.35
CA PRO A 306 -13.54 -5.38 2.62
C PRO A 306 -12.93 -6.01 1.35
N LEU A 307 -11.61 -5.95 1.24
CA LEU A 307 -10.83 -6.41 0.08
C LEU A 307 -10.28 -7.81 0.35
N SER A 308 -10.60 -8.79 -0.51
CA SER A 308 -10.06 -10.15 -0.42
C SER A 308 -8.72 -10.33 -1.14
N TYR A 309 -8.45 -9.51 -2.15
CA TYR A 309 -7.33 -9.66 -3.08
C TYR A 309 -7.38 -10.96 -3.92
N ARG A 310 -8.45 -11.76 -3.87
CA ARG A 310 -8.50 -13.12 -4.43
C ARG A 310 -8.02 -13.20 -5.88
N SER A 311 -8.40 -12.20 -6.68
CA SER A 311 -8.12 -12.12 -8.11
C SER A 311 -6.77 -11.48 -8.46
N VAL A 312 -6.02 -10.94 -7.50
CA VAL A 312 -4.75 -10.25 -7.74
C VAL A 312 -3.62 -11.26 -7.86
N ASP A 313 -2.76 -11.14 -8.87
CA ASP A 313 -1.58 -11.99 -8.98
C ASP A 313 -0.57 -11.70 -7.84
N GLU A 314 0.07 -12.74 -7.27
CA GLU A 314 0.99 -12.53 -6.16
C GLU A 314 2.22 -11.69 -6.55
N ASN A 315 2.71 -11.84 -7.78
CA ASN A 315 3.85 -11.06 -8.26
C ASN A 315 3.43 -9.63 -8.54
N GLU A 316 2.29 -9.41 -9.19
CA GLU A 316 1.76 -8.05 -9.42
C GLU A 316 1.65 -7.26 -8.10
N TYR A 317 1.12 -7.89 -7.04
CA TYR A 317 1.06 -7.28 -5.72
C TYR A 317 2.45 -6.96 -5.16
N ARG A 318 3.38 -7.92 -5.21
CA ARG A 318 4.75 -7.76 -4.68
C ARG A 318 5.52 -6.67 -5.43
N GLU A 319 5.46 -6.65 -6.75
CA GLU A 319 6.08 -5.65 -7.61
C GLU A 319 5.53 -4.26 -7.31
N ALA A 320 4.21 -4.11 -7.15
CA ALA A 320 3.59 -2.84 -6.79
C ALA A 320 4.03 -2.32 -5.41
N VAL A 321 4.18 -3.21 -4.42
CA VAL A 321 4.72 -2.87 -3.09
C VAL A 321 6.20 -2.48 -3.17
N LEU A 322 7.01 -3.20 -3.97
CA LEU A 322 8.43 -2.86 -4.17
C LEU A 322 8.62 -1.49 -4.79
N VAL A 323 7.79 -1.13 -5.79
CA VAL A 323 7.78 0.23 -6.34
C VAL A 323 7.48 1.27 -5.26
N PHE A 324 6.57 1.00 -4.33
CA PHE A 324 6.33 1.92 -3.22
C PHE A 324 7.54 2.01 -2.28
N TYR A 325 8.19 0.89 -1.97
CA TYR A 325 9.36 0.87 -1.09
C TYR A 325 10.54 1.65 -1.68
N GLU A 326 10.85 1.39 -2.94
CA GLU A 326 12.07 1.88 -3.59
C GLU A 326 11.85 3.25 -4.26
N LEU A 327 10.63 3.62 -4.63
CA LEU A 327 10.37 4.89 -5.34
C LEU A 327 9.37 5.81 -4.62
N ASN A 328 8.63 5.28 -3.64
CA ASN A 328 7.47 5.92 -3.00
C ASN A 328 6.36 6.31 -3.98
N SER A 329 6.26 5.62 -5.13
CA SER A 329 5.10 5.77 -6.02
C SER A 329 3.92 4.95 -5.49
N LEU A 330 2.76 5.61 -5.38
CA LEU A 330 1.50 4.92 -5.04
C LEU A 330 0.88 4.27 -6.27
N MET A 331 1.26 4.68 -7.48
CA MET A 331 0.44 4.47 -8.68
C MET A 331 0.18 3.00 -9.01
N PRO A 332 1.16 2.07 -8.98
CA PRO A 332 0.88 0.67 -9.26
C PRO A 332 -0.09 0.05 -8.25
N PHE A 333 0.20 0.23 -6.96
CA PHE A 333 -0.62 -0.35 -5.91
C PHE A 333 -2.01 0.29 -5.82
N LYS A 334 -2.10 1.59 -6.12
CA LYS A 334 -3.38 2.32 -6.18
C LYS A 334 -4.31 1.74 -7.26
N LYS A 335 -3.77 1.33 -8.42
CA LYS A 335 -4.54 0.66 -9.47
C LYS A 335 -5.11 -0.68 -8.99
N ILE A 336 -4.28 -1.50 -8.34
CA ILE A 336 -4.71 -2.76 -7.69
C ILE A 336 -5.81 -2.45 -6.66
N PHE A 337 -5.59 -1.47 -5.79
CA PHE A 337 -6.53 -1.11 -4.73
C PHE A 337 -7.92 -0.70 -5.29
N ILE A 338 -7.97 0.19 -6.29
CA ILE A 338 -9.22 0.61 -6.92
C ILE A 338 -9.94 -0.59 -7.56
N SER A 339 -9.21 -1.40 -8.34
CA SER A 339 -9.75 -2.63 -8.94
C SER A 339 -10.33 -3.58 -7.90
N GLN A 340 -9.67 -3.72 -6.74
CA GLN A 340 -10.15 -4.57 -5.67
C GLN A 340 -11.37 -4.00 -4.94
N CYS A 341 -11.51 -2.67 -4.83
CA CYS A 341 -12.73 -2.05 -4.32
C CYS A 341 -13.92 -2.35 -5.25
N GLU A 342 -13.75 -2.21 -6.56
CA GLU A 342 -14.79 -2.56 -7.55
C GLU A 342 -15.11 -4.05 -7.52
N PHE A 343 -14.08 -4.91 -7.47
CA PHE A 343 -14.25 -6.35 -7.36
C PHE A 343 -15.05 -6.71 -6.12
N ALA A 344 -14.68 -6.18 -4.95
CA ALA A 344 -15.35 -6.46 -3.69
C ALA A 344 -16.82 -6.03 -3.71
N ALA A 345 -17.11 -4.84 -4.24
CA ALA A 345 -18.47 -4.34 -4.38
C ALA A 345 -19.36 -5.22 -5.27
N LYS A 346 -18.80 -5.86 -6.29
CA LYS A 346 -19.55 -6.75 -7.20
C LYS A 346 -19.67 -8.19 -6.71
N ASN A 347 -18.70 -8.66 -5.91
CA ASN A 347 -18.56 -10.09 -5.57
C ASN A 347 -18.94 -10.46 -4.14
N TYR A 348 -18.93 -9.50 -3.21
CA TYR A 348 -19.29 -9.69 -1.80
C TYR A 348 -20.47 -8.82 -1.38
N ALA A 349 -21.20 -8.27 -2.34
CA ALA A 349 -22.44 -7.55 -2.11
C ALA A 349 -23.57 -8.35 -2.73
N VAL A 350 -24.57 -8.74 -1.93
CA VAL A 350 -25.53 -9.77 -2.35
C VAL A 350 -26.96 -9.22 -2.47
N LYS A 351 -27.20 -8.64 -3.63
CA LYS A 351 -28.48 -8.71 -4.37
C LYS A 351 -28.13 -8.89 -5.85
#